data_AF-A0A147K9T5-F1
#
_entry.id   AF-A0A147K9T5-F1
#
_cell.length_a   1.000
_cell.length_b   1.000
_cell.length_c   1.000
_cell.angle_alpha   90.00
_cell.angle_beta   90.00
_cell.angle_gamma   90.00
#
_symmetry.space_group_name_H-M   'P 1'
#
loop_
_entity.id
_entity.type
_entity.pdbx_description
1 polymer ?
#
loop_
_entity_poly.entity_id
_entity_poly.type
_entity_poly.pdbx_seq_one_letter_code
_entity_poly.pdbx_strand_id
1 'polypeptide(L)'
;MKGTITWNLWSFLFGFSLSFFLSFLTGEPQTVLLFSIIWGLIFFIFMYVIRFTLELILQPVQVEEIVEQPNLHQTSEEPIMETMKPDSEEIAHVIQQLMNEKGT
;
A
#
# COMPACT_ATOMS: atom_id res chain seq x y z
N MET A 1 -9.76 -0.34 0.00
CA MET A 1 -8.48 0.40 0.01
C MET A 1 -8.29 1.11 1.36
N LYS A 2 -7.81 0.42 2.40
CA LYS A 2 -7.46 1.04 3.68
C LYS A 2 -6.00 1.51 3.58
N GLY A 3 -5.78 2.79 3.28
CA GLY A 3 -4.42 3.34 3.13
C GLY A 3 -4.30 4.63 2.31
N THR A 4 -5.34 5.03 1.58
CA THR A 4 -5.30 6.22 0.73
C THR A 4 -5.33 7.51 1.55
N ILE A 5 -6.19 7.58 2.58
CA ILE A 5 -6.36 8.80 3.38
C ILE A 5 -5.21 9.00 4.39
N THR A 6 -4.75 7.92 5.03
CA THR A 6 -3.70 7.98 6.06
C THR A 6 -2.39 8.48 5.48
N TRP A 7 -2.03 8.02 4.27
CA TRP A 7 -0.79 8.46 3.62
C TRP A 7 -0.84 9.93 3.22
N ASN A 8 -1.99 10.40 2.71
CA ASN A 8 -2.15 11.81 2.39
C ASN A 8 -2.15 12.68 3.66
N LEU A 9 -2.65 12.17 4.78
CA LEU A 9 -2.58 12.84 6.08
C LEU A 9 -1.13 13.00 6.59
N TRP A 10 -0.26 12.02 6.32
CA TRP A 10 1.17 12.17 6.59
C TRP A 10 1.79 13.30 5.76
N SER A 11 1.41 13.41 4.49
CA SER A 11 1.86 14.53 3.64
C SER A 11 1.35 15.88 4.12
N PHE A 12 0.10 15.95 4.59
CA PHE A 12 -0.44 17.14 5.24
C PHE A 12 0.38 17.53 6.46
N LEU A 13 0.65 16.58 7.36
CA LEU A 13 1.45 16.81 8.57
C LEU A 13 2.85 17.29 8.24
N PHE A 14 3.47 16.72 7.19
CA PHE A 14 4.79 17.14 6.73
C PHE A 14 4.77 18.57 6.20
N GLY A 15 3.83 18.91 5.30
CA GLY A 15 3.69 20.26 4.75
C GLY A 15 3.36 21.30 5.82
N PHE A 16 2.47 20.96 6.75
CA PHE A 16 2.14 21.77 7.92
C PHE A 16 3.39 22.02 8.77
N SER A 17 4.09 20.95 9.17
CA SER A 17 5.25 21.04 10.06
C SER A 17 6.36 21.86 9.42
N LEU A 18 6.65 21.63 8.14
CA LEU A 18 7.67 22.37 7.40
C LEU A 18 7.36 23.87 7.38
N SER A 19 6.14 24.25 6.99
CA SER A 19 5.74 25.65 6.91
C SER A 19 5.66 26.32 8.29
N PHE A 20 5.22 25.57 9.30
CA PHE A 20 5.18 26.01 10.68
C PHE A 20 6.59 26.30 11.21
N PHE A 21 7.53 25.36 11.09
CA PHE A 21 8.90 25.56 11.57
C PHE A 21 9.63 26.69 10.85
N LEU A 22 9.41 26.85 9.53
CA LEU A 22 9.98 27.95 8.75
C LEU A 22 9.47 29.32 9.18
N SER A 23 8.17 29.41 9.53
CA SER A 23 7.52 30.69 9.85
C SER A 23 7.47 31.00 11.35
N PHE A 24 7.83 30.03 12.20
CA PHE A 24 7.75 30.11 13.66
C PHE A 24 8.60 31.24 14.25
N LEU A 25 9.73 31.59 13.62
CA LEU A 25 10.65 32.61 14.15
C LEU A 25 10.27 34.05 13.80
N THR A 26 9.36 34.27 12.84
CA THR A 26 9.18 35.59 12.20
C THR A 26 7.75 36.10 12.23
N GLY A 27 6.75 35.25 12.44
CA GLY A 27 5.34 35.64 12.36
C GLY A 27 4.60 35.64 13.70
N GLU A 28 3.49 36.37 13.73
CA GLU A 28 2.53 36.30 14.82
C GLU A 28 1.97 34.86 14.94
N PRO A 29 1.87 34.26 16.13
CA PRO A 29 1.58 32.83 16.28
C PRO A 29 0.28 32.38 15.60
N GLN A 30 -0.76 33.22 15.63
CA GLN A 30 -2.05 32.91 15.00
C GLN A 30 -1.95 32.88 13.47
N THR A 31 -1.26 33.86 12.89
CA THR A 31 -1.05 33.98 11.44
C THR A 31 -0.21 32.82 10.93
N VAL A 32 0.85 32.46 11.65
CA VAL A 32 1.72 31.31 11.31
C VAL A 32 0.93 30.01 11.32
N LEU A 33 0.08 29.80 12.34
CA LEU A 33 -0.72 28.59 12.47
C LEU A 33 -1.73 28.46 11.32
N LEU A 34 -2.42 29.55 10.96
CA LEU A 34 -3.37 29.57 9.85
C LEU A 34 -2.68 29.31 8.50
N PHE A 35 -1.56 29.99 8.23
CA PHE A 35 -0.78 29.79 7.00
C PHE A 35 -0.25 28.36 6.89
N SER A 36 0.19 27.77 8.00
CA SER A 36 0.72 26.41 8.03
C SER A 36 -0.35 25.38 7.71
N ILE A 37 -1.59 25.59 8.18
CA ILE A 37 -2.73 24.73 7.83
C ILE A 37 -3.02 24.80 6.32
N ILE A 38 -3.02 26.02 5.75
CA ILE A 38 -3.22 26.21 4.30
C ILE A 38 -2.13 25.48 3.52
N TRP A 39 -0.87 25.62 3.93
CA TRP A 39 0.25 24.89 3.32
C TRP A 39 0.13 23.37 3.46
N GLY A 40 -0.32 22.88 4.62
CA GLY A 40 -0.62 21.46 4.82
C GLY A 40 -1.68 20.96 3.83
N LEU A 41 -2.76 21.72 3.62
CA LEU A 41 -3.81 21.38 2.65
C LEU A 41 -3.29 21.36 1.21
N ILE A 42 -2.42 22.32 0.85
CA ILE A 42 -1.76 22.33 -0.46
C ILE A 42 -0.93 21.06 -0.66
N PHE A 43 -0.13 20.67 0.32
CA PHE A 43 0.65 19.42 0.27
C PHE A 43 -0.22 18.17 0.19
N PHE A 44 -1.36 18.16 0.89
CA PHE A 44 -2.33 17.07 0.82
C PHE A 44 -2.86 16.89 -0.61
N ILE A 45 -3.32 17.98 -1.23
CA ILE A 45 -3.83 17.96 -2.60
C ILE A 45 -2.71 17.59 -3.58
N PHE A 46 -1.52 18.18 -3.42
CA PHE A 46 -0.37 17.90 -4.26
C PHE A 46 0.01 16.42 -4.27
N MET A 47 0.07 15.80 -3.09
CA MET A 47 0.37 14.37 -2.98
C MET A 47 -0.76 13.49 -3.52
N TYR A 48 -2.02 13.89 -3.36
CA TYR A 48 -3.14 13.22 -4.01
C TYR A 48 -3.00 13.24 -5.54
N VAL A 49 -2.66 14.39 -6.13
CA VAL A 49 -2.46 14.54 -7.59
C VAL A 49 -1.28 13.70 -8.08
N ILE A 50 -0.16 13.69 -7.35
CA ILE A 50 1.01 12.85 -7.69
C ILE A 50 0.59 11.38 -7.73
N ARG A 51 -0.10 10.91 -6.69
CA ARG A 51 -0.54 9.51 -6.64
C ARG A 51 -1.53 9.16 -7.74
N PHE A 52 -2.50 10.04 -7.99
CA PHE A 52 -3.44 9.87 -9.08
C PHE A 52 -2.71 9.74 -10.43
N THR A 53 -1.69 10.57 -10.65
CA THR A 53 -0.86 10.52 -11.84
C THR A 53 -0.03 9.23 -11.91
N LEU A 54 0.54 8.80 -10.79
CA LEU A 54 1.29 7.54 -10.71
C LEU A 54 0.39 6.33 -11.00
N GLU A 55 -0.82 6.30 -10.47
CA GLU A 55 -1.80 5.24 -10.76
C GLU A 55 -2.21 5.26 -12.24
N LEU A 56 -2.36 6.43 -12.85
CA LEU A 56 -2.66 6.54 -14.28
C LEU A 56 -1.51 6.04 -15.17
N ILE A 57 -0.27 6.35 -14.81
CA ILE A 57 0.91 5.95 -15.59
C ILE A 57 1.26 4.47 -15.38
N LEU A 58 1.09 3.97 -14.15
CA LEU A 58 1.47 2.61 -13.77
C LEU A 58 0.37 1.59 -14.05
N GLN A 59 -0.83 2.03 -14.45
CA GLN A 59 -1.84 1.13 -14.96
C GLN A 59 -1.28 0.39 -16.18
N PRO A 60 -1.25 -0.96 -16.17
CA PRO A 60 -0.83 -1.71 -17.33
C PRO A 60 -1.75 -1.31 -18.49
N VAL A 61 -1.16 -0.91 -19.61
CA VAL A 61 -1.86 -0.79 -20.89
C VAL A 61 -2.43 -2.19 -21.15
N GLN A 62 -3.70 -2.39 -20.81
CA GLN A 62 -4.47 -3.51 -21.31
C GLN A 62 -4.60 -3.22 -22.79
N VAL A 63 -3.66 -3.74 -23.59
CA VAL A 63 -3.83 -3.80 -25.04
C VAL A 63 -5.09 -4.62 -25.22
N GLU A 64 -6.17 -3.91 -25.53
CA GLU A 64 -7.48 -4.46 -25.80
C GLU A 64 -7.36 -5.21 -27.12
N GLU A 65 -6.83 -6.44 -27.06
CA GLU A 65 -7.02 -7.41 -28.11
C GLU A 65 -8.50 -7.77 -28.03
N ILE A 66 -9.28 -7.14 -28.91
CA ILE A 66 -10.69 -7.43 -29.16
C ILE A 66 -10.76 -8.88 -29.67
N VAL A 67 -10.68 -9.85 -28.76
CA VAL A 67 -11.10 -11.23 -28.99
C VAL A 67 -12.45 -11.37 -28.31
N GLU A 68 -13.50 -11.22 -29.11
CA GLU A 68 -14.84 -11.65 -28.74
C GLU A 68 -14.80 -13.13 -28.32
N GLN A 69 -14.86 -13.43 -27.02
CA GLN A 69 -15.38 -14.70 -26.54
C GLN A 69 -16.27 -14.47 -25.31
N PRO A 70 -17.54 -14.92 -25.35
CA PRO A 70 -18.48 -14.71 -24.27
C PRO A 70 -18.30 -15.79 -23.19
N ASN A 71 -18.37 -15.35 -21.93
CA ASN A 71 -18.49 -16.15 -20.71
C ASN A 71 -17.25 -16.97 -20.28
N LEU A 72 -16.61 -16.56 -19.18
CA LEU A 72 -16.41 -17.42 -17.99
C LEU A 72 -15.73 -16.65 -16.84
N HIS A 73 -16.48 -16.49 -15.74
CA HIS A 73 -16.01 -16.40 -14.34
C HIS A 73 -14.94 -15.35 -13.96
N GLN A 74 -15.43 -14.19 -13.50
CA GLN A 74 -14.69 -13.35 -12.55
C GLN A 74 -14.87 -13.92 -11.13
N THR A 75 -13.90 -14.71 -10.68
CA THR A 75 -13.66 -14.91 -9.23
C THR A 75 -12.51 -14.01 -8.82
N SER A 76 -12.84 -13.07 -7.95
CA SER A 76 -11.92 -12.20 -7.22
C SER A 76 -11.04 -13.05 -6.30
N GLU A 77 -9.73 -13.09 -6.52
CA GLU A 77 -8.78 -13.68 -5.57
C GLU A 77 -7.89 -12.56 -4.99
N GLU A 78 -8.15 -12.25 -3.72
CA GLU A 78 -7.25 -11.52 -2.82
C GLU A 78 -5.94 -12.30 -2.65
N PRO A 79 -4.78 -11.64 -2.47
CA PRO A 79 -3.55 -12.35 -2.13
C PRO A 79 -3.53 -12.62 -0.62
N ILE A 80 -4.04 -13.78 -0.21
CA ILE A 80 -3.80 -14.29 1.15
C ILE A 80 -2.44 -14.98 1.12
N MET A 81 -1.43 -14.26 1.61
CA MET A 81 -0.13 -14.79 1.98
C MET A 81 -0.30 -15.73 3.17
N GLU A 82 -0.77 -16.95 2.93
CA GLU A 82 -0.84 -17.99 3.94
C GLU A 82 0.52 -18.68 4.02
N THR A 83 1.21 -18.41 5.12
CA THR A 83 2.41 -19.10 5.57
C THR A 83 2.24 -20.60 5.36
N MET A 84 3.06 -21.15 4.47
CA MET A 84 3.24 -22.58 4.27
C MET A 84 3.65 -23.22 5.60
N LYS A 85 2.66 -23.64 6.39
CA LYS A 85 2.85 -24.54 7.53
C LYS A 85 3.16 -25.89 6.91
N PRO A 86 4.38 -26.42 7.03
CA PRO A 86 4.59 -27.79 6.63
C PRO A 86 3.76 -28.67 7.58
N ASP A 87 2.87 -29.46 6.98
CA ASP A 87 2.00 -30.38 7.68
C ASP A 87 2.87 -31.36 8.48
N SER A 88 2.85 -31.23 9.80
CA SER A 88 3.72 -32.00 10.71
C SER A 88 3.44 -33.50 10.62
N GLU A 89 2.28 -33.87 10.09
CA GLU A 89 1.86 -35.23 9.82
C GLU A 89 2.62 -35.85 8.65
N GLU A 90 2.91 -35.06 7.61
CA GLU A 90 3.70 -35.47 6.44
C GLU A 90 5.17 -35.66 6.81
N ILE A 91 5.74 -34.77 7.64
CA ILE A 91 7.10 -34.91 8.16
C ILE A 91 7.23 -36.16 9.06
N ALA A 92 6.24 -36.43 9.90
CA ALA A 92 6.24 -37.61 10.76
C ALA A 92 6.21 -38.91 9.94
N HIS A 93 5.43 -38.94 8.85
CA HIS A 93 5.38 -40.08 7.94
C HIS A 93 6.72 -40.34 7.25
N VAL A 94 7.42 -39.29 6.80
CA VAL A 94 8.74 -39.41 6.18
C VAL A 94 9.79 -39.91 7.18
N ILE A 95 9.77 -39.42 8.42
CA ILE A 95 10.68 -39.89 9.48
C ILE A 95 10.44 -41.38 9.79
N GLN A 96 9.17 -41.80 9.84
CA GLN A 96 8.83 -43.19 10.12
C GLN A 96 9.27 -44.13 8.99
N GLN A 97 9.14 -43.71 7.73
CA GLN A 97 9.67 -44.47 6.59
C GLN A 97 11.20 -44.60 6.65
N LEU A 98 11.92 -43.52 6.96
CA LEU A 98 13.38 -43.53 7.08
C LEU A 98 13.89 -44.39 8.25
N MET A 99 13.16 -44.44 9.36
CA MET A 99 13.48 -45.32 10.49
C MET A 99 13.26 -46.80 10.16
N ASN A 100 12.21 -47.12 9.41
CA ASN A 100 11.89 -48.50 9.05
C ASN A 100 12.84 -49.07 7.99
N GLU A 101 13.41 -48.21 7.14
CA GLU A 101 14.37 -48.61 6.09
C GLU A 101 15.80 -48.80 6.61
N LYS A 102 16.17 -48.17 7.74
CA LYS A 102 17.49 -48.34 8.39
C LYS A 102 17.53 -49.42 9.48
N GLY A 103 16.46 -50.20 9.61
CA GLY A 103 16.25 -51.20 10.66
C GLY A 103 16.57 -52.66 10.28
N THR A 104 17.38 -52.91 9.26
CA THR A 104 17.97 -54.24 8.94
C THR A 104 19.42 -54.11 8.50
#